data_AF-A0A9E0RT13-F1
#
_entry.id   AF-A0A9E0RT13-F1
#
_cell.length_a   1.000
_cell.length_b   1.000
_cell.length_c   1.000
_cell.angle_alpha   90.00
_cell.angle_beta   90.00
_cell.angle_gamma   90.00
#
_symmetry.space_group_name_H-M   'P 1'
#
loop_
_entity.id
_entity.type
_entity.pdbx_description
1 polymer ?
#
loop_
_entity_poly.entity_id
_entity_poly.type
_entity_poly.pdbx_seq_one_letter_code
_entity_poly.pdbx_strand_id
1 'polypeptide(L)'
;MMSSLSPRLMDNTFALMLTTALSGIVRLGSNLILSRLLYPEAFAIVGLIVSVFFVLELSSDMGFHAYIVRHKEGNKADLLDTLWSIRLLRGVILAAIMMLASWPLAQYFDSAALQPVFFVSAFVLLIQALHPLSDIVSDRQNRVAKPLYLELLAYSLSTIVVISVAFVSRSHWALVGGLFLQALF
;
A
#
# COMPACT_ATOMS: atom_id res chain seq x y z
N MET A 1 -8.87 -22.42 -30.26
CA MET A 1 -8.68 -22.09 -28.82
C MET A 1 -7.84 -20.83 -28.56
N MET A 2 -7.02 -20.34 -29.49
CA MET A 2 -6.22 -19.10 -29.31
C MET A 2 -6.94 -17.77 -29.66
N SER A 3 -8.11 -17.81 -30.33
CA SER A 3 -8.77 -16.60 -30.84
C SER A 3 -9.69 -15.86 -29.85
N SER A 4 -10.03 -16.46 -28.69
CA SER A 4 -10.88 -15.83 -27.67
C SER A 4 -10.10 -15.21 -26.50
N LEU A 5 -8.78 -15.39 -26.45
CA LEU A 5 -7.91 -14.86 -25.39
C LEU A 5 -7.43 -13.43 -25.67
N SER A 6 -7.23 -13.07 -26.94
CA SER A 6 -6.70 -11.75 -27.32
C SER A 6 -7.58 -10.56 -26.91
N PRO A 7 -8.93 -10.59 -26.97
CA PRO A 7 -9.73 -9.41 -26.65
C PRO A 7 -9.68 -9.09 -25.14
N ARG A 8 -9.84 -10.12 -24.30
CA ARG A 8 -9.83 -9.95 -22.83
C ARG A 8 -8.45 -9.55 -22.29
N LEU A 9 -7.37 -10.07 -22.88
CA LEU A 9 -6.02 -9.66 -22.52
C LEU A 9 -5.75 -8.20 -22.91
N MET A 10 -6.25 -7.76 -24.07
CA MET A 10 -6.10 -6.40 -24.55
C MET A 10 -6.89 -5.41 -23.68
N ASP A 11 -8.12 -5.77 -23.30
CA ASP A 11 -8.94 -4.98 -22.37
C ASP A 11 -8.28 -4.84 -20.99
N ASN A 12 -7.72 -5.93 -20.44
CA ASN A 12 -7.02 -5.90 -19.15
C ASN A 12 -5.72 -5.10 -19.22
N THR A 13 -4.94 -5.25 -20.31
CA THR A 13 -3.70 -4.50 -20.51
C THR A 13 -3.98 -3.01 -20.68
N PHE A 14 -5.02 -2.66 -21.43
CA PHE A 14 -5.46 -1.29 -21.58
C PHE A 14 -5.94 -0.70 -20.26
N ALA A 15 -6.75 -1.45 -19.49
CA ALA A 15 -7.16 -1.04 -18.15
C ALA A 15 -5.96 -0.83 -17.22
N LEU A 16 -4.96 -1.72 -17.23
CA LEU A 16 -3.71 -1.59 -16.47
C LEU A 16 -2.94 -0.32 -16.86
N MET A 17 -2.74 -0.07 -18.16
CA MET A 17 -2.03 1.11 -18.65
C MET A 17 -2.76 2.40 -18.25
N LEU A 18 -4.08 2.44 -18.47
CA LEU A 18 -4.92 3.58 -18.16
C LEU A 18 -4.93 3.88 -16.66
N THR A 19 -5.18 2.87 -15.83
CA THR A 19 -5.25 3.03 -14.37
C THR A 19 -3.89 3.40 -13.78
N THR A 20 -2.79 2.84 -14.29
CA THR A 20 -1.43 3.22 -13.86
C THR A 20 -1.12 4.67 -14.22
N ALA A 21 -1.44 5.08 -15.45
CA ALA A 21 -1.21 6.46 -15.90
C ALA A 21 -2.05 7.47 -15.09
N LEU A 22 -3.33 7.19 -14.90
CA LEU A 22 -4.23 8.04 -14.10
C LEU A 22 -3.78 8.09 -12.63
N SER A 23 -3.43 6.96 -12.04
CA SER A 23 -2.90 6.90 -10.67
C SER A 23 -1.62 7.71 -10.54
N GLY A 24 -0.74 7.67 -11.54
CA GLY A 24 0.46 8.50 -11.61
C GLY A 24 0.15 9.99 -11.61
N ILE A 25 -0.80 10.43 -12.43
CA ILE A 25 -1.24 11.83 -12.48
C ILE A 25 -1.84 12.28 -11.14
N VAL A 26 -2.76 11.49 -10.57
CA VAL A 26 -3.36 11.79 -9.26
C VAL A 26 -2.29 11.87 -8.18
N ARG A 27 -1.36 10.91 -8.13
CA ARG A 27 -0.27 10.89 -7.15
C ARG A 27 0.65 12.11 -7.27
N LEU A 28 1.02 12.49 -8.49
CA LEU A 28 1.85 13.67 -8.71
C LEU A 28 1.13 14.96 -8.33
N GLY A 29 -0.10 15.15 -8.81
CA GLY A 29 -0.91 16.34 -8.50
C GLY A 29 -1.11 16.50 -6.99
N SER A 30 -1.44 15.41 -6.30
CA SER A 30 -1.68 15.43 -4.86
C SER A 30 -0.42 15.66 -4.04
N ASN A 31 0.72 15.10 -4.44
CA ASN A 31 2.00 15.42 -3.80
C ASN A 31 2.37 16.90 -3.97
N LEU A 32 2.10 17.51 -5.13
CA LEU A 32 2.34 18.94 -5.35
C LEU A 32 1.42 19.82 -4.50
N ILE A 33 0.15 19.45 -4.36
CA ILE A 33 -0.79 20.18 -3.49
C ILE A 33 -0.37 20.05 -2.03
N LEU A 34 -0.16 18.83 -1.56
CA LEU A 34 0.19 18.55 -0.18
C LEU A 34 1.52 19.20 0.21
N SER A 35 2.53 19.18 -0.66
CA SER A 35 3.84 19.81 -0.39
C SER A 35 3.80 21.33 -0.29
N ARG A 36 2.80 21.98 -0.88
CA ARG A 36 2.55 23.42 -0.66
C ARG A 36 1.73 23.71 0.60
N LEU A 37 0.93 22.74 1.03
CA LEU A 37 -0.01 22.90 2.14
C LEU A 37 0.60 22.57 3.50
N LEU A 38 1.53 21.62 3.51
CA LEU A 38 2.25 21.16 4.68
C LEU A 38 3.67 21.73 4.69
N TYR A 39 4.21 21.86 5.89
CA TYR A 39 5.59 22.29 6.10
C TYR A 39 6.58 21.17 5.71
N PRO A 40 7.82 21.52 5.28
CA PRO A 40 8.82 20.55 4.80
C PRO A 40 9.11 19.42 5.80
N GLU A 41 9.07 19.71 7.10
CA GLU A 41 9.37 18.76 8.17
C GLU A 41 8.34 17.62 8.23
N ALA A 42 7.06 17.87 7.93
CA ALA A 42 6.03 16.82 7.89
C ALA A 42 6.29 15.85 6.74
N PHE A 43 6.71 16.36 5.59
CA PHE A 43 7.10 15.54 4.44
C PHE A 43 8.36 14.73 4.71
N ALA A 44 9.33 15.29 5.43
CA ALA A 44 10.54 14.57 5.82
C ALA A 44 10.23 13.38 6.73
N ILE A 45 9.40 13.59 7.77
CA ILE A 45 9.00 12.53 8.71
C ILE A 45 8.29 11.39 7.97
N VAL A 46 7.29 11.71 7.15
CA VAL A 46 6.52 10.69 6.43
C VAL A 46 7.34 10.03 5.33
N GLY A 47 8.21 10.78 4.63
CA GLY A 47 9.14 10.24 3.65
C GLY A 47 10.09 9.21 4.25
N LEU A 48 10.58 9.45 5.47
CA LEU A 48 11.40 8.48 6.19
C LEU A 48 10.60 7.21 6.53
N ILE A 49 9.37 7.37 7.03
CA ILE A 49 8.48 6.24 7.34
C ILE A 49 8.23 5.37 6.10
N VAL A 50 7.86 5.99 4.98
CA VAL A 50 7.59 5.28 3.72
C VAL A 50 8.85 4.59 3.21
N SER A 51 10.01 5.21 3.38
CA SER A 51 11.29 4.61 2.99
C SER A 51 11.60 3.36 3.83
N VAL A 52 11.36 3.40 5.15
CA VAL A 52 11.54 2.22 6.01
C VAL A 52 10.51 1.13 5.67
N PHE A 53 9.24 1.48 5.44
CA PHE A 53 8.26 0.53 4.94
C PHE A 53 8.75 -0.18 3.69
N PHE A 54 9.22 0.58 2.70
CA PHE A 54 9.69 0.01 1.44
C PHE A 54 10.86 -0.95 1.63
N VAL A 55 11.83 -0.61 2.49
CA VAL A 55 12.96 -1.50 2.84
C VAL A 55 12.46 -2.78 3.53
N LEU A 56 11.56 -2.65 4.51
CA LEU A 56 11.00 -3.80 5.23
C LEU A 56 10.19 -4.70 4.32
N GLU A 57 9.38 -4.13 3.42
CA GLU A 57 8.55 -4.86 2.49
C GLU A 57 9.40 -5.64 1.48
N LEU A 58 10.35 -4.97 0.82
CA LEU A 58 11.21 -5.60 -0.18
C LEU A 58 12.11 -6.68 0.42
N SER A 59 12.69 -6.42 1.59
CA SER A 59 13.60 -7.39 2.24
C SER A 59 12.89 -8.66 2.72
N SER A 60 11.58 -8.58 2.95
CA SER A 60 10.78 -9.69 3.45
C SER A 60 9.82 -10.26 2.41
N ASP A 61 9.93 -9.85 1.14
CA ASP A 61 9.08 -10.38 0.08
C ASP A 61 9.36 -11.89 -0.13
N MET A 62 8.33 -12.70 0.11
CA MET A 62 8.39 -14.16 -0.01
C MET A 62 7.93 -14.65 -1.39
N GLY A 63 7.56 -13.76 -2.31
CA GLY A 63 7.13 -14.13 -3.65
C GLY A 63 5.76 -14.82 -3.70
N PHE A 64 4.87 -14.56 -2.73
CA PHE A 64 3.54 -15.18 -2.65
C PHE A 64 2.73 -15.02 -3.93
N HIS A 65 2.82 -13.86 -4.58
CA HIS A 65 2.14 -13.58 -5.84
C HIS A 65 2.56 -14.58 -6.93
N ALA A 66 3.86 -14.69 -7.20
CA ALA A 66 4.40 -15.59 -8.22
C ALA A 66 4.09 -17.05 -7.89
N TYR A 67 4.14 -17.42 -6.61
CA TYR A 67 3.80 -18.75 -6.14
C TYR A 67 2.34 -19.10 -6.43
N ILE A 68 1.37 -18.27 -6.00
CA ILE A 68 -0.07 -18.49 -6.20
C ILE A 68 -0.42 -18.54 -7.69
N VAL A 69 0.13 -17.66 -8.51
CA VAL A 69 -0.17 -17.61 -9.96
C VAL A 69 0.35 -18.85 -10.69
N ARG A 70 1.54 -19.36 -10.33
CA ARG A 70 2.16 -20.51 -11.01
C ARG A 70 1.76 -21.87 -10.47
N HIS A 71 1.37 -21.96 -9.19
CA HIS A 71 1.09 -23.24 -8.56
C HIS A 71 -0.15 -23.90 -9.16
N LYS A 72 -0.13 -25.21 -9.41
CA LYS A 72 -1.27 -25.91 -10.04
C LYS A 72 -2.56 -25.75 -9.23
N GLU A 73 -2.43 -25.75 -7.91
CA GLU A 73 -3.53 -25.68 -6.95
C GLU A 73 -3.63 -24.32 -6.24
N GLY A 74 -3.14 -23.24 -6.87
CA GLY A 74 -3.10 -21.88 -6.31
C GLY A 74 -4.45 -21.27 -5.89
N ASN A 75 -5.57 -21.95 -6.12
CA ASN A 75 -6.91 -21.51 -5.74
C ASN A 75 -7.56 -22.42 -4.68
N LYS A 76 -6.82 -23.38 -4.10
CA LYS A 76 -7.32 -24.20 -2.99
C LYS A 76 -7.35 -23.40 -1.70
N ALA A 77 -8.45 -23.50 -0.96
CA ALA A 77 -8.65 -22.80 0.32
C ALA A 77 -7.51 -23.08 1.30
N ASP A 78 -7.16 -24.35 1.53
CA ASP A 78 -6.10 -24.75 2.48
C ASP A 78 -4.74 -24.07 2.19
N LEU A 79 -4.40 -23.93 0.91
CA LEU A 79 -3.17 -23.26 0.49
C LEU A 79 -3.25 -21.75 0.74
N LEU A 80 -4.37 -21.13 0.39
CA LEU A 80 -4.61 -19.70 0.60
C LEU A 80 -4.63 -19.36 2.09
N ASP A 81 -5.25 -20.19 2.94
CA ASP A 81 -5.29 -20.00 4.40
C ASP A 81 -3.88 -20.10 5.01
N THR A 82 -3.07 -21.03 4.51
CA THR A 82 -1.67 -21.17 4.93
C THR A 82 -0.86 -19.93 4.54
N LEU A 83 -0.97 -19.49 3.27
CA LEU A 83 -0.24 -18.32 2.78
C LEU A 83 -0.69 -17.03 3.47
N TRP A 84 -1.99 -16.89 3.75
CA TRP A 84 -2.54 -15.75 4.49
C TRP A 84 -2.01 -15.74 5.93
N SER A 85 -1.93 -16.90 6.60
CA SER A 85 -1.35 -17.01 7.94
C SER A 85 0.12 -16.59 7.96
N ILE A 86 0.91 -16.98 6.96
CA ILE A 86 2.33 -16.56 6.86
C ILE A 86 2.43 -15.06 6.56
N ARG A 87 1.59 -14.52 5.67
CA ARG A 87 1.51 -13.07 5.41
C ARG A 87 1.16 -12.28 6.67
N LEU A 88 0.20 -12.78 7.46
CA LEU A 88 -0.19 -12.16 8.72
C LEU A 88 0.96 -12.17 9.72
N LEU A 89 1.61 -13.32 9.91
CA LEU A 89 2.78 -13.44 10.78
C LEU A 89 3.92 -12.51 10.35
N ARG A 90 4.22 -12.45 9.04
CA ARG A 90 5.19 -11.51 8.47
C ARG A 90 4.81 -10.08 8.82
N GLY A 91 3.56 -9.67 8.58
CA GLY A 91 3.09 -8.32 8.90
C GLY A 91 3.25 -7.96 10.38
N VAL A 92 2.94 -8.89 11.28
CA VAL A 92 3.13 -8.72 12.73
C VAL A 92 4.61 -8.53 13.07
N ILE A 93 5.50 -9.35 12.48
CA ILE A 93 6.95 -9.22 12.70
C ILE A 93 7.45 -7.86 12.20
N LEU A 94 7.06 -7.43 10.99
CA LEU A 94 7.48 -6.14 10.44
C LEU A 94 6.97 -4.96 11.27
N ALA A 95 5.70 -5.01 11.70
CA ALA A 95 5.13 -4.01 12.58
C ALA A 95 5.87 -3.94 13.92
N ALA A 96 6.19 -5.09 14.53
CA ALA A 96 6.97 -5.14 15.77
C ALA A 96 8.37 -4.56 15.60
N ILE A 97 9.08 -4.91 14.52
CA ILE A 97 10.40 -4.33 14.18
C ILE A 97 10.29 -2.81 14.09
N MET A 98 9.27 -2.31 13.40
CA MET A 98 9.08 -0.88 13.20
C MET A 98 8.72 -0.15 14.52
N MET A 99 7.87 -0.75 15.35
CA MET A 99 7.56 -0.21 16.68
C MET A 99 8.80 -0.14 17.57
N LEU A 100 9.63 -1.18 17.58
CA LEU A 100 10.88 -1.20 18.34
C LEU A 100 11.92 -0.21 17.78
N ALA A 101 11.95 -0.02 16.46
CA ALA A 101 12.84 0.94 15.81
C ALA A 101 12.42 2.40 16.01
N SER A 102 11.16 2.66 16.42
CA SER A 102 10.64 4.03 16.59
C SER A 102 11.47 4.89 17.55
N TRP A 103 11.87 4.33 18.70
CA TRP A 103 12.67 5.03 19.71
C TRP A 103 14.11 5.34 19.23
N PRO A 104 14.92 4.37 18.78
CA PRO A 104 16.28 4.66 18.32
C PRO A 104 16.31 5.57 17.09
N LEU A 105 15.33 5.46 16.18
CA LEU A 105 15.24 6.38 15.04
C LEU A 105 14.92 7.81 15.47
N ALA A 106 14.00 8.00 16.41
CA ALA A 106 13.69 9.33 16.94
C ALA A 106 14.90 10.01 17.59
N GLN A 107 15.74 9.23 18.28
CA GLN A 107 17.01 9.73 18.84
C GLN A 107 18.02 10.06 17.75
N TYR A 108 18.17 9.19 16.74
CA TYR A 108 19.12 9.39 15.65
C TYR A 108 18.81 10.62 14.79
N PHE A 109 17.52 10.88 14.54
CA PHE A 109 17.06 12.02 13.75
C PHE A 109 16.75 13.28 14.58
N ASP A 110 17.04 13.26 15.89
CA ASP A 110 16.81 14.37 16.84
C ASP A 110 15.41 14.99 16.72
N SER A 111 14.39 14.13 16.58
CA SER A 111 13.00 14.56 16.35
C SER A 111 12.03 13.83 17.26
N ALA A 112 11.54 14.55 18.27
CA ALA A 112 10.54 14.03 19.21
C ALA A 112 9.21 13.69 18.52
N ALA A 113 8.88 14.36 17.42
CA ALA A 113 7.68 14.08 16.64
C ALA A 113 7.79 12.74 15.88
N LEU A 114 9.01 12.27 15.57
CA LEU A 114 9.20 11.04 14.80
C LEU A 114 8.75 9.80 15.57
N GLN A 115 9.04 9.70 16.87
CA GLN A 115 8.72 8.51 17.66
C GLN A 115 7.23 8.13 17.61
N PRO A 116 6.26 9.00 17.99
CA PRO A 116 4.85 8.63 17.99
C PRO A 116 4.33 8.38 16.57
N VAL A 117 4.81 9.13 15.58
CA VAL A 117 4.37 8.97 14.19
C VAL A 117 4.85 7.63 13.63
N PHE A 118 6.12 7.28 13.84
CA PHE A 118 6.70 6.02 13.40
C PHE A 118 6.02 4.81 14.07
N PHE A 119 5.78 4.90 15.39
CA PHE A 119 5.09 3.86 16.15
C PHE A 119 3.66 3.64 15.65
N VAL A 120 2.89 4.73 15.45
CA VAL A 120 1.52 4.63 14.94
C VAL A 120 1.50 4.13 13.50
N SER A 121 2.41 4.58 12.65
CA SER A 121 2.51 4.09 11.27
C SER A 121 2.76 2.59 11.19
N ALA A 122 3.42 1.95 12.16
CA ALA A 122 3.62 0.50 12.15
C ALA A 122 2.30 -0.31 12.05
N PHE A 123 1.18 0.22 12.52
CA PHE A 123 -0.12 -0.43 12.40
C PHE A 123 -0.62 -0.53 10.94
N VAL A 124 -0.13 0.33 10.03
CA VAL A 124 -0.41 0.22 8.59
C VAL A 124 0.00 -1.15 8.07
N LEU A 125 1.16 -1.67 8.50
CA LEU A 125 1.65 -2.99 8.10
C LEU A 125 0.72 -4.11 8.57
N LEU A 126 0.07 -3.96 9.73
CA LEU A 126 -0.90 -4.93 10.23
C LEU A 126 -2.17 -4.93 9.40
N ILE A 127 -2.68 -3.74 9.06
CA ILE A 127 -3.87 -3.60 8.20
C ILE A 127 -3.59 -4.24 6.85
N GLN A 128 -2.45 -3.92 6.24
CA GLN A 128 -2.04 -4.53 4.97
C GLN A 128 -1.84 -6.04 5.07
N ALA A 129 -1.44 -6.58 6.22
CA ALA A 129 -1.25 -8.01 6.39
C ALA A 129 -2.58 -8.78 6.50
N LEU A 130 -3.65 -8.11 6.94
CA LEU A 130 -4.99 -8.68 7.05
C LEU A 130 -5.72 -8.78 5.71
N HIS A 131 -5.31 -7.99 4.71
CA HIS A 131 -5.93 -7.98 3.38
C HIS A 131 -6.01 -9.41 2.78
N PRO A 132 -7.15 -9.80 2.21
CA PRO A 132 -7.33 -11.12 1.61
C PRO A 132 -6.34 -11.40 0.47
N LEU A 133 -6.13 -12.68 0.13
CA LEU A 133 -5.36 -13.09 -1.05
C LEU A 133 -6.23 -13.16 -2.33
N SER A 134 -7.48 -12.69 -2.27
CA SER A 134 -8.44 -12.73 -3.38
C SER A 134 -7.99 -11.94 -4.60
N ASP A 135 -7.15 -10.93 -4.41
CA ASP A 135 -6.69 -10.06 -5.51
C ASP A 135 -5.68 -10.81 -6.38
N ILE A 136 -4.80 -11.60 -5.73
CA ILE A 136 -3.84 -12.48 -6.41
C ILE A 136 -4.58 -13.61 -7.16
N VAL A 137 -5.68 -14.11 -6.59
CA VAL A 137 -6.55 -15.07 -7.27
C VAL A 137 -7.26 -14.43 -8.47
N SER A 138 -7.68 -13.17 -8.35
CA SER A 138 -8.33 -12.43 -9.44
C SER A 138 -7.38 -12.17 -10.60
N ASP A 139 -6.09 -11.89 -10.30
CA ASP A 139 -5.02 -11.79 -11.30
C ASP A 139 -4.81 -13.13 -12.01
N ARG A 140 -4.72 -14.23 -11.26
CA ARG A 140 -4.66 -15.59 -11.84
C ARG A 140 -5.84 -15.90 -12.76
N GLN A 141 -7.04 -15.43 -12.45
CA GLN A 141 -8.26 -15.63 -13.25
C GLN A 141 -8.42 -14.62 -14.39
N ASN A 142 -7.45 -13.71 -14.58
CA ASN A 142 -7.45 -12.71 -15.63
C ASN A 142 -8.65 -11.75 -15.54
N ARG A 143 -9.07 -11.43 -14.31
CA ARG A 143 -10.19 -10.52 -13.99
C ARG A 143 -9.68 -9.24 -13.30
N VAL A 144 -8.62 -8.67 -13.85
CA VAL A 144 -7.86 -7.56 -13.24
C VAL A 144 -8.50 -6.18 -13.46
N ALA A 145 -9.23 -5.98 -14.56
CA ALA A 145 -9.77 -4.65 -14.91
C ALA A 145 -10.69 -4.06 -13.82
N LYS A 146 -11.64 -4.84 -13.29
CA LYS A 146 -12.59 -4.33 -12.27
C LYS A 146 -11.91 -3.94 -10.96
N PRO A 147 -11.03 -4.78 -10.35
CA PRO A 147 -10.23 -4.39 -9.20
C PRO A 147 -9.44 -3.10 -9.43
N LEU A 148 -8.76 -2.95 -10.57
CA LEU A 148 -7.95 -1.76 -10.87
C LEU A 148 -8.75 -0.45 -10.88
N TYR A 149 -9.96 -0.47 -11.45
CA TYR A 149 -10.82 0.72 -11.44
C TYR A 149 -11.33 1.06 -10.03
N LEU A 150 -11.64 0.04 -9.21
CA LEU A 150 -12.05 0.24 -7.82
C LEU A 150 -10.90 0.79 -6.98
N GLU A 151 -9.69 0.27 -7.18
CA GLU A 151 -8.47 0.75 -6.52
C GLU A 151 -8.18 2.21 -6.89
N LEU A 152 -8.25 2.57 -8.18
CA LEU A 152 -8.08 3.95 -8.63
C LEU A 152 -9.13 4.89 -8.01
N LEU A 153 -10.40 4.45 -7.95
CA LEU A 153 -11.47 5.23 -7.33
C LEU A 153 -11.22 5.43 -5.84
N ALA A 154 -10.90 4.35 -5.12
CA ALA A 154 -10.61 4.37 -3.70
C ALA A 154 -9.40 5.26 -3.38
N TYR A 155 -8.33 5.13 -4.16
CA TYR A 155 -7.14 5.97 -4.06
C TYR A 155 -7.47 7.45 -4.29
N SER A 156 -8.27 7.76 -5.31
CA SER A 156 -8.68 9.14 -5.62
C SER A 156 -9.52 9.74 -4.49
N LEU A 157 -10.48 8.99 -3.95
CA LEU A 157 -11.31 9.42 -2.82
C LEU A 157 -10.50 9.62 -1.54
N SER A 158 -9.63 8.64 -1.21
CA SER A 158 -8.71 8.73 -0.08
C SER A 158 -7.83 9.98 -0.18
N THR A 159 -7.29 10.24 -1.36
CA THR A 159 -6.46 11.41 -1.63
C THR A 159 -7.22 12.74 -1.44
N ILE A 160 -8.48 12.82 -1.88
CA ILE A 160 -9.33 13.99 -1.64
C ILE A 160 -9.52 14.21 -0.14
N VAL A 161 -9.84 13.15 0.61
CA VAL A 161 -10.02 13.22 2.07
C VAL A 161 -8.74 13.71 2.75
N VAL A 162 -7.57 13.17 2.37
CA VAL A 162 -6.27 13.58 2.92
C VAL A 162 -5.99 15.05 2.65
N ILE A 163 -6.23 15.53 1.43
CA ILE A 163 -6.05 16.94 1.08
C ILE A 163 -6.99 17.82 1.90
N SER A 164 -8.27 17.45 2.05
CA SER A 164 -9.23 18.21 2.86
C SER A 164 -8.81 18.27 4.33
N VAL A 165 -8.36 17.16 4.91
CA VAL A 165 -7.88 17.12 6.30
C VAL A 165 -6.59 17.92 6.46
N ALA A 166 -5.66 17.83 5.50
CA ALA A 166 -4.43 18.61 5.50
C ALA A 166 -4.72 20.12 5.42
N PHE A 167 -5.79 20.53 4.74
CA PHE A 167 -6.17 21.94 4.60
C PHE A 167 -6.55 22.58 5.94
N VAL A 168 -7.22 21.82 6.80
CA VAL A 168 -7.66 22.28 8.12
C VAL A 168 -6.59 22.09 9.17
N SER A 169 -5.97 20.89 9.23
CA SER A 169 -5.06 20.52 10.32
C SER A 169 -3.62 21.00 10.12
N ARG A 170 -3.18 21.14 8.86
CA ARG A 170 -1.77 21.40 8.46
C ARG A 170 -0.75 20.58 9.26
N SER A 171 -1.08 19.32 9.57
CA SER A 171 -0.28 18.45 10.43
C SER A 171 0.22 17.22 9.67
N HIS A 172 1.38 16.69 10.08
CA HIS A 172 1.89 15.40 9.60
C HIS A 172 0.87 14.25 9.78
N TRP A 173 -0.05 14.37 10.75
CA TRP A 173 -1.12 13.41 10.95
C TRP A 173 -2.09 13.27 9.76
N ALA A 174 -2.22 14.30 8.91
CA ALA A 174 -3.01 14.20 7.69
C ALA A 174 -2.41 13.19 6.71
N LEU A 175 -1.09 13.23 6.55
CA LEU A 175 -0.36 12.29 5.70
C LEU A 175 -0.38 10.87 6.28
N VAL A 176 -0.21 10.74 7.60
CA VAL A 176 -0.29 9.45 8.31
C VAL A 176 -1.68 8.85 8.13
N GLY A 177 -2.75 9.64 8.34
CA GLY A 177 -4.12 9.21 8.09
C GLY A 177 -4.33 8.74 6.65
N GLY A 178 -3.67 9.38 5.68
CA GLY A 178 -3.63 8.92 4.29
C GLY A 178 -3.03 7.53 4.11
N LEU A 179 -1.95 7.21 4.81
CA LEU A 179 -1.36 5.87 4.80
C LEU A 179 -2.35 4.82 5.33
N PHE A 180 -3.08 5.14 6.41
CA PHE A 180 -4.11 4.26 6.95
C PHE A 180 -5.28 4.07 6.00
N LEU A 181 -5.79 5.16 5.42
CA LEU A 181 -6.88 5.10 4.45
C LEU A 181 -6.48 4.27 3.24
N GLN A 182 -5.27 4.47 2.72
CA GLN A 182 -4.77 3.70 1.59
C GLN A 182 -4.60 2.22 1.93
N ALA A 183 -4.17 1.90 3.15
CA ALA A 183 -4.00 0.52 3.59
C ALA A 183 -5.31 -0.26 3.72
N LEU A 184 -6.46 0.40 3.77
CA LEU A 184 -7.77 -0.25 3.82
C LEU A 184 -8.28 -0.73 2.46
N PHE A 185 -7.70 -0.22 1.37
CA PHE A 185 -8.11 -0.51 0.01
C PHE A 185 -7.08 -1.36 -0.72
#